data_AF-A0A3C0RCY5-F1
#
_entry.id   AF-A0A3C0RCY5-F1
#
_cell.length_a   1.000
_cell.length_b   1.000
_cell.length_c   1.000
_cell.angle_alpha   90.00
_cell.angle_beta   90.00
_cell.angle_gamma   90.00
#
_symmetry.space_group_name_H-M   'P 1'
#
loop_
_entity.id
_entity.type
_entity.pdbx_description
1 polymer ?
#
loop_
_entity_poly.entity_id
_entity_poly.type
_entity_poly.pdbx_seq_one_letter_code
_entity_poly.pdbx_strand_id
1 'polypeptide(L)'
;NAQGWLNWFEIQGPASLQMGSLTQLSFRDWSSVGANDIAGFTLNGANATTQVWEITDPFQPVRMNSTVNGTQLRFNRDASRLREYIAFQPSGLLTPVALGRI
;
A
#
# COMPACT_ATOMS: atom_id res chain seq x y z
N ASN A 1 6.11 25.72 33.08
CA ASN A 1 5.26 24.69 32.45
C ASN A 1 5.30 24.89 30.94
N ALA A 2 5.87 23.94 30.19
CA ALA A 2 5.77 23.92 28.73
C ALA A 2 5.03 22.63 28.34
N GLN A 3 3.77 22.77 27.95
CA GLN A 3 2.95 21.69 27.39
C GLN A 3 2.81 21.95 25.89
N GLY A 4 2.91 20.90 25.09
CA GLY A 4 2.70 20.93 23.64
C GLY A 4 1.93 19.69 23.20
N TRP A 5 1.12 19.84 22.15
CA TRP A 5 0.30 18.78 21.59
C TRP A 5 0.91 18.27 20.28
N LEU A 6 1.14 16.96 20.22
CA LEU A 6 1.60 16.29 19.01
C LEU A 6 0.38 16.02 18.11
N ASN A 7 0.34 16.66 16.95
CA ASN A 7 -0.72 16.41 15.97
C ASN A 7 -0.51 15.07 15.27
N TRP A 8 0.71 14.82 14.79
CA TRP A 8 1.03 13.63 14.02
C TRP A 8 2.52 13.34 14.04
N PHE A 9 2.86 12.05 13.99
CA PHE A 9 4.20 11.59 13.67
C PHE A 9 4.07 10.30 12.86
N GLU A 10 5.05 10.05 12.00
CA GLU A 10 5.14 8.83 11.19
C GLU A 10 6.53 8.25 11.30
N ILE A 11 6.58 6.92 11.28
CA ILE A 11 7.81 6.15 11.26
C ILE A 11 7.91 5.51 9.89
N GLN A 12 9.02 5.77 9.21
CA GLN A 12 9.33 5.16 7.93
C GLN A 12 10.51 4.20 8.12
N GLY A 13 10.35 2.96 7.69
CA GLY A 13 11.40 1.94 7.82
C GLY A 13 11.06 0.65 7.07
N PRO A 14 12.08 -0.20 6.83
CA PRO A 14 11.87 -1.49 6.22
C PRO A 14 10.99 -2.36 7.13
N ALA A 15 9.94 -2.92 6.56
CA ALA A 15 9.01 -3.81 7.25
C ALA A 15 8.58 -4.96 6.33
N SER A 16 8.24 -6.09 6.93
CA SER A 16 7.70 -7.24 6.20
C SER A 16 6.35 -6.88 5.57
N LEU A 17 6.19 -7.15 4.28
CA LEU A 17 4.94 -6.90 3.57
C LEU A 17 3.89 -7.98 3.92
N GLN A 18 3.09 -7.68 4.95
CA GLN A 18 2.15 -8.60 5.60
C GLN A 18 0.78 -7.93 5.75
N MET A 19 -0.25 -8.47 5.11
CA MET A 19 -1.63 -7.96 5.25
C MET A 19 -2.28 -8.45 6.55
N GLY A 20 -2.09 -9.71 6.93
CA GLY A 20 -2.62 -10.27 8.19
C GLY A 20 -4.13 -10.02 8.36
N SER A 21 -4.52 -9.36 9.45
CA SER A 21 -5.90 -8.94 9.73
C SER A 21 -6.26 -7.55 9.18
N LEU A 22 -5.32 -6.87 8.50
CA LEU A 22 -5.56 -5.55 7.91
C LEU A 22 -6.42 -5.68 6.66
N THR A 23 -7.33 -4.72 6.47
CA THR A 23 -8.14 -4.59 5.25
C THR A 23 -7.47 -3.72 4.18
N GLN A 24 -6.50 -2.91 4.60
CA GLN A 24 -5.70 -2.03 3.74
C GLN A 24 -4.26 -1.90 4.29
N LEU A 25 -3.29 -1.84 3.39
CA LEU A 25 -1.87 -1.66 3.69
C LEU A 25 -1.24 -0.79 2.62
N SER A 26 -0.84 0.42 2.99
CA SER A 26 0.00 1.29 2.17
C SER A 26 1.47 0.92 2.34
N PHE A 27 2.23 0.88 1.25
CA PHE A 27 3.65 0.59 1.30
C PHE A 27 4.41 1.22 0.13
N ARG A 28 5.70 1.43 0.34
CA ARG A 28 6.70 1.88 -0.63
C ARG A 28 8.05 1.38 -0.16
N ASP A 29 9.01 1.29 -1.07
CA ASP A 29 10.34 0.79 -0.73
C ASP A 29 11.41 1.59 -1.46
N TRP A 30 12.24 2.31 -0.70
CA TRP A 30 13.38 3.07 -1.24
C TRP A 30 14.55 2.16 -1.61
N SER A 31 14.68 0.99 -0.97
CA SER A 31 15.83 0.10 -1.17
C SER A 31 15.78 -0.64 -2.50
N SER A 32 14.60 -0.75 -3.11
CA SER A 32 14.42 -1.32 -4.44
C SER A 32 14.50 -0.30 -5.58
N VAL A 33 14.69 0.99 -5.30
CA VAL A 33 14.77 2.03 -6.33
C VAL A 33 16.16 2.05 -6.95
N GLY A 34 16.22 1.90 -8.27
CA GLY A 34 17.46 1.92 -9.03
C GLY A 34 17.20 2.16 -10.51
N ALA A 35 18.17 2.76 -11.21
CA ALA A 35 18.00 3.14 -12.61
C ALA A 35 17.78 1.90 -13.49
N ASN A 36 16.63 1.85 -14.17
CA ASN A 36 16.16 0.72 -14.99
C ASN A 36 15.94 -0.59 -14.23
N ASP A 37 15.75 -0.53 -12.90
CA ASP A 37 15.47 -1.73 -12.11
C ASP A 37 13.97 -2.10 -12.13
N ILE A 38 13.71 -3.37 -11.87
CA ILE A 38 12.37 -3.92 -11.69
C ILE A 38 12.31 -4.54 -10.29
N ALA A 39 11.39 -4.05 -9.46
CA ALA A 39 11.14 -4.59 -8.14
C ALA A 39 10.08 -5.69 -8.20
N GLY A 40 10.31 -6.78 -7.46
CA GLY A 40 9.33 -7.83 -7.21
C GLY A 40 8.82 -7.76 -5.77
N PHE A 41 7.51 -7.67 -5.59
CA PHE A 41 6.88 -7.58 -4.27
C PHE A 41 6.11 -8.86 -3.97
N THR A 42 6.25 -9.36 -2.73
CA THR A 42 5.48 -10.50 -2.21
C THR A 42 4.74 -10.07 -0.96
N LEU A 43 3.41 -9.94 -1.06
CA LEU A 43 2.52 -9.64 0.05
C LEU A 43 1.98 -10.96 0.63
N ASN A 44 2.23 -11.18 1.91
CA ASN A 44 1.70 -12.33 2.65
C ASN A 44 0.35 -12.00 3.32
N GLY A 45 -0.48 -13.02 3.55
CA GLY A 45 -1.81 -12.84 4.14
C GLY A 45 -2.84 -12.23 3.18
N ALA A 46 -2.56 -12.27 1.87
CA ALA A 46 -3.53 -11.91 0.85
C ALA A 46 -4.56 -13.04 0.67
N ASN A 47 -5.74 -12.69 0.15
CA ASN A 47 -6.76 -13.65 -0.27
C ASN A 47 -7.13 -13.42 -1.74
N ALA A 48 -8.09 -14.18 -2.25
CA ALA A 48 -8.51 -14.10 -3.65
C ALA A 48 -9.11 -12.74 -4.06
N THR A 49 -9.53 -11.91 -3.11
CA THR A 49 -10.12 -10.58 -3.38
C THR A 49 -9.15 -9.43 -3.16
N THR A 50 -7.97 -9.68 -2.59
CA THR A 50 -6.94 -8.66 -2.40
C THR A 50 -6.53 -8.06 -3.74
N GLN A 51 -6.51 -6.73 -3.80
CA GLN A 51 -6.02 -5.98 -4.94
C GLN A 51 -4.83 -5.14 -4.52
N VAL A 52 -3.88 -4.92 -5.45
CA VAL A 52 -2.80 -3.95 -5.27
C VAL A 52 -2.91 -2.89 -6.35
N TRP A 53 -2.89 -1.64 -5.92
CA TRP A 53 -2.96 -0.47 -6.79
C TRP A 53 -1.72 0.39 -6.57
N GLU A 54 -1.12 0.85 -7.66
CA GLU A 54 -0.13 1.91 -7.64
C GLU A 54 -0.87 3.25 -7.53
N ILE A 55 -0.55 4.02 -6.49
CA ILE A 55 -1.19 5.30 -6.15
C ILE A 55 -0.21 6.47 -6.13
N THR A 56 0.95 6.31 -6.78
CA THR A 56 1.97 7.37 -6.90
C THR A 56 1.38 8.66 -7.47
N ASP A 57 0.47 8.55 -8.44
CA ASP A 57 -0.38 9.65 -8.91
C ASP A 57 -1.80 9.43 -8.38
N PRO A 58 -2.29 10.28 -7.45
CA PRO A 58 -3.62 10.13 -6.88
C PRO A 58 -4.75 10.32 -7.89
N PHE A 59 -4.49 11.00 -9.02
CA PHE A 59 -5.49 11.20 -10.08
C PHE A 59 -5.51 10.06 -11.10
N GLN A 60 -4.46 9.24 -11.14
CA GLN A 60 -4.31 8.15 -12.10
C GLN A 60 -3.83 6.87 -11.43
N PRO A 61 -4.62 6.30 -10.51
CA PRO A 61 -4.22 5.06 -9.86
C PRO A 61 -4.26 3.89 -10.85
N VAL A 62 -3.26 3.01 -10.78
CA VAL A 62 -3.08 1.89 -11.71
C VAL A 62 -3.19 0.56 -10.96
N ARG A 63 -4.17 -0.27 -11.31
CA ARG A 63 -4.28 -1.62 -10.76
C ARG A 63 -3.13 -2.50 -11.26
N MET A 64 -2.46 -3.18 -10.32
CA MET A 64 -1.33 -4.05 -10.65
C MET A 64 -1.80 -5.43 -11.11
N ASN A 65 -1.09 -5.98 -12.10
CA ASN A 65 -1.29 -7.35 -12.53
C ASN A 65 -0.61 -8.28 -11.53
N SER A 66 -1.37 -8.75 -10.55
CA SER A 66 -0.87 -9.59 -9.45
C SER A 66 -1.39 -11.01 -9.54
N THR A 67 -0.55 -11.97 -9.14
CA THR A 67 -0.95 -13.38 -8.99
C THR A 67 -1.05 -13.75 -7.52
N VAL A 68 -2.07 -14.51 -7.16
CA VAL A 68 -2.26 -15.03 -5.80
C VAL A 68 -2.03 -16.54 -5.82
N ASN A 69 -1.12 -17.02 -4.96
CA ASN A 69 -0.87 -18.44 -4.73
C ASN A 69 -0.95 -18.72 -3.23
N GLY A 70 -1.97 -19.47 -2.81
CA GLY A 70 -2.30 -19.64 -1.40
C GLY A 70 -2.62 -18.30 -0.73
N THR A 71 -1.79 -17.89 0.20
CA THR A 71 -1.90 -16.60 0.93
C THR A 71 -0.90 -15.55 0.46
N GLN A 72 -0.15 -15.81 -0.61
CA GLN A 72 0.86 -14.90 -1.13
C GLN A 72 0.41 -14.27 -2.44
N LEU A 73 0.34 -12.95 -2.44
CA LEU A 73 0.15 -12.14 -3.64
C LEU A 73 1.51 -11.64 -4.13
N ARG A 74 1.77 -11.79 -5.43
CA ARG A 74 3.01 -11.34 -6.08
C ARG A 74 2.72 -10.44 -7.26
N PHE A 75 3.56 -9.43 -7.43
CA PHE A 75 3.58 -8.58 -8.62
C PHE A 75 4.96 -7.98 -8.83
N ASN A 76 5.22 -7.51 -10.05
CA ASN A 76 6.45 -6.84 -10.43
C ASN A 76 6.13 -5.45 -10.96
N ARG A 77 7.03 -4.49 -10.72
CA ARG A 77 6.91 -3.15 -11.26
C ARG A 77 8.27 -2.52 -11.50
N ASP A 78 8.33 -1.66 -12.51
CA ASP A 78 9.41 -0.69 -12.71
C ASP A 78 9.71 0.07 -11.40
N ALA A 79 10.98 0.06 -11.04
CA ALA A 79 11.53 0.69 -9.84
C ALA A 79 12.58 1.76 -10.19
N SER A 80 12.55 2.28 -11.43
CA SER A 80 13.35 3.45 -11.85
C SER A 80 13.08 4.71 -11.01
N ARG A 81 11.94 4.75 -10.31
CA ARG A 81 11.56 5.79 -9.36
C ARG A 81 10.84 5.18 -8.17
N LEU A 82 10.79 5.92 -7.07
CA LEU A 82 9.91 5.56 -5.96
C LEU A 82 8.45 5.58 -6.42
N ARG A 83 7.73 4.51 -6.10
CA ARG A 83 6.30 4.36 -6.34
C ARG A 83 5.61 4.00 -5.04
N GLU A 84 4.38 4.45 -4.90
CA GLU A 84 3.54 4.17 -3.75
C GLU A 84 2.45 3.18 -4.12
N TYR A 85 2.22 2.21 -3.25
CA TYR A 85 1.26 1.15 -3.47
C TYR A 85 0.30 1.06 -2.29
N ILE A 86 -0.92 0.63 -2.59
CA ILE A 86 -1.89 0.22 -1.59
C ILE A 86 -2.41 -1.17 -1.93
N ALA A 87 -2.29 -2.08 -0.97
CA ALA A 87 -2.97 -3.37 -0.99
C ALA A 87 -4.25 -3.25 -0.18
N PHE A 88 -5.38 -3.71 -0.71
CA PHE A 88 -6.65 -3.65 0.02
C PHE A 88 -7.64 -4.73 -0.41
N GLN A 89 -8.62 -4.98 0.46
CA GLN A 89 -9.78 -5.81 0.18
C GLN A 89 -10.98 -4.92 -0.14
N PRO A 90 -11.64 -5.07 -1.30
CA PRO A 90 -12.78 -4.23 -1.68
C PRO A 90 -13.93 -4.21 -0.66
N SER A 91 -14.11 -5.30 0.10
CA SER A 91 -15.14 -5.42 1.15
C SER A 91 -14.81 -4.68 2.44
N GLY A 92 -13.55 -4.26 2.64
CA GLY A 92 -13.06 -3.63 3.88
C GLY A 92 -12.66 -2.17 3.71
N LEU A 93 -13.19 -1.51 2.67
CA LEU A 93 -12.93 -0.11 2.38
C LEU A 93 -13.58 0.82 3.40
N LEU A 94 -12.90 1.91 3.72
CA LEU A 94 -13.45 2.99 4.53
C LEU A 94 -14.61 3.65 3.78
N THR A 95 -15.77 3.73 4.43
CA THR A 95 -16.95 4.39 3.88
C THR A 95 -16.99 5.85 4.31
N PRO A 96 -17.25 6.80 3.38
CA PRO A 96 -17.42 8.19 3.75
C PRO A 96 -18.60 8.35 4.72
N VAL A 97 -18.38 9.08 5.81
CA VAL A 97 -19.45 9.49 6.73
C VAL A 97 -19.73 10.97 6.49
N ALA A 98 -21.00 11.31 6.22
CA ALA A 98 -21.40 12.70 6.11
C ALA A 98 -21.33 13.36 7.49
N LEU A 99 -20.47 14.37 7.64
CA LEU A 99 -20.31 15.13 8.90
C LEU A 99 -21.25 16.35 8.99
N GLY A 100 -22.21 16.50 8.08
CA GLY A 100 -23.15 17.63 8.07
C GLY A 100 -24.13 17.62 6.89
N ARG A 101 -25.03 18.60 6.86
CA ARG A 101 -25.98 18.83 5.76
C ARG A 101 -25.23 19.38 4.55
N ILE A 102 -25.44 18.75 3.39
CA ILE A 102 -25.11 19.28 2.06
C ILE A 102 -26.13 20.32 1.61
#